data_AF-A0A6M1RRG1-F1
#
_entry.id   AF-A0A6M1RRG1-F1
#
_cell.length_a   1.000
_cell.length_b   1.000
_cell.length_c   1.000
_cell.angle_alpha   90.00
_cell.angle_beta   90.00
_cell.angle_gamma   90.00
#
_symmetry.space_group_name_H-M   'P 1'
#
loop_
_entity.id
_entity.type
_entity.pdbx_description
1 polymer ?
#
loop_
_entity_poly.entity_id
_entity_poly.type
_entity_poly.pdbx_seq_one_letter_code
_entity_poly.pdbx_strand_id
1 'polypeptide(L)'
;MPSLPVAAANIAFVSFHPADDQPDATAAGAGFTNAPDAGYTRLLRARGHTVTRLVTLDSADANPDFLAALQTNDLVIISRSVPSSHYQQANETAFWNGLSKPVMILGGYVIRGGTGGGSRLGLTTGETMVDTTS
;
A
#
# COMPACT_ATOMS: atom_id res chain seq x y z
N MET A 1 27.73 19.26 11.32
CA MET A 1 26.65 18.56 12.07
C MET A 1 26.93 17.07 11.95
N PRO A 2 27.04 16.30 13.04
CA PRO A 2 27.14 14.85 12.93
C PRO A 2 25.83 14.33 12.31
N SER A 3 25.92 13.48 11.29
CA SER A 3 24.74 12.80 10.76
C SER A 3 24.20 11.87 11.84
N LEU A 4 22.91 12.00 12.17
CA LEU A 4 22.22 10.97 12.94
C LEU A 4 22.38 9.63 12.20
N PRO A 5 22.77 8.55 12.87
CA PRO A 5 22.80 7.24 12.23
C PRO A 5 21.37 6.91 11.78
N VAL A 6 21.19 6.62 10.49
CA VAL A 6 19.91 6.15 9.96
C VAL A 6 19.71 4.74 10.51
N ALA A 7 18.84 4.61 11.52
CA ALA A 7 18.45 3.31 12.03
C ALA A 7 17.63 2.56 10.96
N ALA A 8 17.85 1.25 10.87
CA ALA A 8 17.04 0.39 10.04
C ALA A 8 15.57 0.40 10.54
N ALA A 9 14.66 0.92 9.72
CA ALA A 9 13.22 0.82 9.96
C ALA A 9 12.67 -0.60 9.74
N ASN A 10 11.69 -0.97 10.55
CA ASN A 10 10.74 -2.05 10.27
C ASN A 10 9.60 -1.50 9.42
N ILE A 11 9.38 -2.07 8.24
CA ILE A 11 8.44 -1.58 7.25
C ILE A 11 7.40 -2.66 6.95
N ALA A 12 6.13 -2.33 7.19
CA ALA A 12 5.02 -3.09 6.65
C ALA A 12 4.77 -2.65 5.21
N PHE A 13 5.06 -3.52 4.25
CA PHE A 13 4.81 -3.28 2.83
C PHE A 13 3.52 -3.98 2.41
N VAL A 14 2.44 -3.23 2.35
CA VAL A 14 1.09 -3.70 2.02
C VAL A 14 0.96 -3.83 0.50
N SER A 15 0.88 -5.08 0.03
CA SER A 15 0.83 -5.45 -1.37
C SER A 15 -0.46 -6.17 -1.75
N PHE A 16 -0.75 -6.17 -3.05
CA PHE A 16 -1.79 -6.97 -3.69
C PHE A 16 -1.25 -8.31 -4.24
N HIS A 17 0.01 -8.62 -3.95
CA HIS A 17 0.67 -9.86 -4.35
C HIS A 17 1.37 -10.51 -3.16
N PRO A 18 1.35 -11.84 -3.03
CA PRO A 18 1.82 -12.53 -1.83
C PRO A 18 3.35 -12.54 -1.65
N ALA A 19 4.12 -12.48 -2.75
CA ALA A 19 5.57 -12.49 -2.70
C ALA A 19 6.18 -11.72 -3.88
N ASP A 20 7.49 -11.48 -3.81
CA ASP A 20 8.23 -10.72 -4.83
C ASP A 20 8.25 -11.45 -6.20
N ASP A 21 8.12 -12.78 -6.21
CA ASP A 21 8.11 -13.68 -7.38
C ASP A 21 6.69 -14.14 -7.77
N GLN A 22 5.65 -13.49 -7.25
CA GLN A 22 4.26 -13.88 -7.45
C GLN A 22 3.46 -12.75 -8.14
N PRO A 23 3.62 -12.53 -9.45
CA PRO A 23 2.72 -11.66 -10.20
C PRO A 23 1.29 -12.23 -10.26
N ASP A 24 0.31 -11.41 -10.70
CA ASP A 24 -1.01 -11.94 -11.03
C ASP A 24 -0.94 -12.96 -12.18
N ALA A 25 -2.00 -13.77 -12.33
CA ALA A 25 -2.03 -14.86 -13.31
C ALA A 25 -1.92 -14.39 -14.77
N THR A 26 -2.45 -13.21 -15.09
CA THR A 26 -2.39 -12.64 -16.45
C THR A 26 -0.96 -12.21 -16.76
N ALA A 27 -0.30 -11.54 -15.83
CA ALA A 27 1.10 -11.14 -15.95
C ALA A 27 2.04 -12.37 -16.00
N ALA A 28 1.78 -13.40 -15.18
CA ALA A 28 2.50 -14.66 -15.26
C ALA A 28 2.38 -15.32 -16.64
N GLY A 29 1.16 -15.35 -17.20
CA GLY A 29 0.90 -15.86 -18.55
C GLY A 29 1.60 -15.07 -19.67
N ALA A 30 1.90 -13.79 -19.43
CA ALA A 30 2.68 -12.95 -20.32
C ALA A 30 4.21 -13.06 -20.12
N GLY A 31 4.67 -13.94 -19.22
CA GLY A 31 6.09 -14.21 -18.98
C GLY A 31 6.73 -13.35 -17.89
N PHE A 32 5.95 -12.54 -17.15
CA PHE A 32 6.47 -11.84 -15.98
C PHE A 32 6.68 -12.82 -14.82
N THR A 33 7.81 -12.67 -14.12
CA THR A 33 8.19 -13.56 -13.01
C THR A 33 8.23 -12.86 -11.66
N ASN A 34 7.91 -11.56 -11.61
CA ASN A 34 7.97 -10.76 -10.39
C ASN A 34 6.67 -9.99 -10.19
N ALA A 35 6.26 -9.81 -8.94
CA ALA A 35 5.26 -8.83 -8.60
C ALA A 35 5.73 -7.42 -9.03
N PRO A 36 4.81 -6.54 -9.49
CA PRO A 36 5.15 -5.22 -10.03
C PRO A 36 5.79 -4.27 -9.01
N ASP A 37 5.70 -4.59 -7.72
CA ASP A 37 6.27 -3.81 -6.62
C ASP A 37 7.52 -4.46 -5.98
N ALA A 38 7.99 -5.61 -6.49
CA ALA A 38 9.14 -6.35 -5.97
C ALA A 38 10.44 -5.54 -5.96
N GLY A 39 10.59 -4.60 -6.90
CA GLY A 39 11.74 -3.69 -6.93
C GLY A 39 11.85 -2.80 -5.69
N TYR A 40 10.71 -2.37 -5.13
CA TYR A 40 10.69 -1.48 -3.96
C TYR A 40 11.08 -2.23 -2.69
N THR A 41 10.54 -3.44 -2.49
CA THR A 41 10.87 -4.27 -1.32
C THR A 41 12.34 -4.70 -1.34
N ARG A 42 12.88 -5.07 -2.51
CA ARG A 42 14.32 -5.36 -2.69
C ARG A 42 15.20 -4.16 -2.41
N LEU A 43 14.84 -2.98 -2.92
CA LEU A 43 15.59 -1.74 -2.68
C LEU A 43 15.64 -1.41 -1.19
N LEU A 44 14.51 -1.46 -0.49
CA LEU A 44 14.44 -1.17 0.95
C LEU A 44 15.27 -2.16 1.77
N ARG A 45 15.17 -3.47 1.48
CA ARG A 45 15.99 -4.50 2.13
C ARG A 45 17.48 -4.32 1.85
N ALA A 46 17.85 -3.97 0.61
CA ALA A 46 19.24 -3.67 0.24
C ALA A 46 19.80 -2.44 0.95
N ARG A 47 18.95 -1.58 1.51
CA ARG A 47 19.33 -0.44 2.36
C ARG A 47 19.26 -0.76 3.86
N GLY A 48 19.13 -2.03 4.22
CA GLY A 48 19.19 -2.51 5.60
C GLY A 48 17.87 -2.47 6.36
N HIS A 49 16.76 -2.12 5.70
CA HIS A 49 15.43 -2.14 6.34
C HIS A 49 14.88 -3.56 6.47
N THR A 50 14.17 -3.84 7.56
CA THR A 50 13.35 -5.04 7.69
C THR A 50 12.03 -4.79 6.96
N VAL A 51 11.73 -5.57 5.92
CA VAL A 51 10.52 -5.37 5.11
C VAL A 51 9.64 -6.60 5.19
N THR A 52 8.53 -6.46 5.91
CA THR A 52 7.47 -7.46 6.01
C THR A 52 6.41 -7.18 4.96
N ARG A 53 6.23 -8.12 4.02
CA ARG A 53 5.20 -8.01 3.00
C ARG A 53 3.88 -8.53 3.56
N LEU A 54 2.84 -7.71 3.51
CA LEU A 54 1.50 -8.08 3.94
C LEU A 54 0.57 -8.03 2.74
N VAL A 55 -0.20 -9.09 2.49
CA VAL A 55 -1.25 -9.04 1.48
C VAL A 55 -2.41 -8.24 2.05
N THR A 56 -2.86 -7.24 1.30
CA THR A 56 -3.97 -6.39 1.70
C THR A 56 -5.30 -7.14 1.78
N LEU A 57 -6.25 -6.55 2.48
CA LEU A 57 -7.59 -7.05 2.72
C LEU A 57 -8.61 -5.94 2.40
N ASP A 58 -9.72 -6.30 1.76
CA ASP A 58 -10.82 -5.39 1.38
C ASP A 58 -11.67 -4.95 2.60
N SER A 59 -11.50 -5.60 3.75
CA SER A 59 -12.16 -5.27 5.01
C SER A 59 -11.18 -5.43 6.16
N ALA A 60 -10.05 -4.71 6.05
CA ALA A 60 -8.98 -4.74 7.04
C ALA A 60 -9.44 -4.28 8.43
N ASP A 61 -10.48 -3.47 8.52
CA ASP A 61 -11.15 -3.05 9.75
C ASP A 61 -11.72 -4.22 10.56
N ALA A 62 -12.15 -5.28 9.88
CA ALA A 62 -12.66 -6.50 10.50
C ALA A 62 -11.55 -7.50 10.90
N ASN A 63 -10.27 -7.17 10.69
CA ASN A 63 -9.14 -8.05 10.95
C ASN A 63 -8.18 -7.45 12.00
N PRO A 64 -8.34 -7.79 13.30
CA PRO A 64 -7.49 -7.26 14.36
C PRO A 64 -6.02 -7.72 14.25
N ASP A 65 -5.76 -8.90 13.68
CA ASP A 65 -4.40 -9.41 13.51
C ASP A 65 -3.65 -8.63 12.42
N PHE A 66 -4.34 -8.25 11.35
CA PHE A 66 -3.79 -7.39 10.32
C PHE A 66 -3.46 -6.00 10.88
N LEU A 67 -4.35 -5.42 11.68
CA LEU A 67 -4.09 -4.16 12.40
C LEU A 67 -2.85 -4.27 13.30
N ALA A 68 -2.77 -5.34 14.10
CA ALA A 68 -1.62 -5.59 14.96
C ALA A 68 -0.32 -5.73 14.16
N ALA A 69 -0.35 -6.46 13.04
CA ALA A 69 0.78 -6.63 12.14
C ALA A 69 1.25 -5.31 11.53
N LEU A 70 0.36 -4.34 11.27
CA LEU A 70 0.74 -3.01 10.81
C LEU A 70 1.39 -2.18 11.94
N GLN A 71 0.78 -2.17 13.13
CA GLN A 71 1.17 -1.26 14.21
C GLN A 71 2.47 -1.64 14.95
N THR A 72 3.04 -2.80 14.68
CA THR A 72 4.38 -3.18 15.18
C THR A 72 5.53 -2.55 14.39
N ASN A 73 5.24 -1.89 13.25
CA ASN A 73 6.25 -1.33 12.35
C ASN A 73 6.48 0.18 12.58
N ASP A 74 7.58 0.68 12.03
CA ASP A 74 7.93 2.11 12.06
C ASP A 74 7.24 2.89 10.93
N LEU A 75 6.98 2.20 9.81
CA LEU A 75 6.34 2.75 8.62
C LEU A 75 5.44 1.70 7.96
N VAL A 76 4.28 2.14 7.48
CA VAL A 76 3.42 1.38 6.59
C VAL A 76 3.54 1.96 5.18
N ILE A 77 3.77 1.11 4.18
CA ILE A 77 3.80 1.49 2.78
C ILE A 77 2.70 0.73 2.04
N ILE A 78 1.77 1.45 1.42
CA ILE A 78 0.78 0.88 0.50
C ILE A 78 1.39 0.86 -0.92
N SER A 79 1.46 -0.34 -1.50
CA SER A 79 2.05 -0.58 -2.83
C SER A 79 1.26 0.10 -3.97
N ARG A 80 1.80 0.04 -5.19
CA ARG A 80 1.28 0.75 -6.37
C ARG A 80 0.21 -0.01 -7.17
N SER A 81 0.13 -1.34 -7.07
CA SER A 81 -0.62 -2.17 -8.02
C SER A 81 -1.97 -2.61 -7.44
N VAL A 82 -2.96 -1.72 -7.49
CA VAL A 82 -4.22 -1.85 -6.76
C VAL A 82 -5.39 -2.17 -7.70
N PRO A 83 -6.19 -3.22 -7.44
CA PRO A 83 -7.41 -3.49 -8.19
C PRO A 83 -8.43 -2.36 -8.08
N SER A 84 -9.29 -2.25 -9.08
CA SER A 84 -10.32 -1.21 -9.14
C SER A 84 -11.40 -1.33 -8.07
N SER A 85 -11.46 -2.39 -7.27
CA SER A 85 -12.49 -2.59 -6.23
C SER A 85 -12.05 -2.24 -4.81
N HIS A 86 -10.75 -2.03 -4.56
CA HIS A 86 -10.22 -1.84 -3.21
C HIS A 86 -10.25 -0.38 -2.71
N TYR A 87 -10.32 -0.22 -1.39
CA TYR A 87 -10.16 1.03 -0.64
C TYR A 87 -11.17 2.12 -1.00
N GLN A 88 -12.39 1.72 -1.34
CA GLN A 88 -13.44 2.60 -1.82
C GLN A 88 -14.58 2.78 -0.82
N GLN A 89 -14.60 2.02 0.27
CA GLN A 89 -15.63 2.07 1.30
C GLN A 89 -15.24 3.00 2.46
N ALA A 90 -16.26 3.49 3.17
CA ALA A 90 -16.08 4.40 4.30
C ALA A 90 -15.34 3.76 5.47
N ASN A 91 -15.58 2.47 5.75
CA ASN A 91 -14.91 1.72 6.81
C ASN A 91 -13.42 1.50 6.49
N GLU A 92 -13.07 1.22 5.23
CA GLU A 92 -11.67 1.14 4.79
C GLU A 92 -10.96 2.49 4.96
N THR A 93 -11.63 3.58 4.59
CA THR A 93 -11.11 4.94 4.78
C THR A 93 -10.85 5.23 6.26
N ALA A 94 -11.81 4.92 7.14
CA ALA A 94 -11.67 5.09 8.57
C ALA A 94 -10.50 4.24 9.14
N PHE A 95 -10.36 3.00 8.69
CA PHE A 95 -9.28 2.11 9.09
C PHE A 95 -7.89 2.69 8.80
N TRP A 96 -7.64 3.08 7.54
CA TRP A 96 -6.31 3.55 7.12
C TRP A 96 -5.95 4.89 7.76
N ASN A 97 -6.93 5.76 8.02
CA ASN A 97 -6.72 7.03 8.73
C ASN A 97 -6.64 6.87 10.26
N GLY A 98 -7.05 5.72 10.80
CA GLY A 98 -7.01 5.42 12.23
C GLY A 98 -5.67 4.82 12.71
N LEU A 99 -4.74 4.53 11.80
CA LEU A 99 -3.44 3.97 12.17
C LEU A 99 -2.59 4.99 12.94
N SER A 100 -1.95 4.53 14.02
CA SER A 100 -1.01 5.36 14.80
C SER A 100 0.39 5.45 14.17
N LYS A 101 0.61 4.74 13.05
CA LYS A 101 1.90 4.68 12.34
C LYS A 101 1.82 5.48 11.04
N PRO A 102 2.91 6.13 10.62
CA PRO A 102 2.91 6.86 9.36
C PRO A 102 2.62 5.91 8.20
N VAL A 103 1.78 6.38 7.27
CA VAL A 103 1.42 5.66 6.05
C VAL A 103 1.97 6.41 4.84
N MET A 104 2.75 5.72 4.01
CA MET A 104 3.22 6.19 2.72
C MET A 104 2.46 5.44 1.61
N ILE A 105 2.08 6.17 0.56
CA ILE A 105 1.34 5.64 -0.58
C ILE A 105 2.21 5.75 -1.83
N LEU A 106 2.41 4.64 -2.54
CA LEU A 106 3.24 4.60 -3.76
C LEU A 106 2.44 4.72 -5.07
N GLY A 107 1.11 4.61 -5.03
CA GLY A 107 0.27 4.66 -6.22
C GLY A 107 -0.83 5.71 -6.13
N GLY A 108 -0.94 6.59 -7.13
CA GLY A 108 -2.03 7.57 -7.20
C GLY A 108 -3.43 6.95 -7.31
N TYR A 109 -3.51 5.66 -7.69
CA TYR A 109 -4.79 4.97 -7.83
C TYR A 109 -5.53 4.74 -6.50
N VAL A 110 -4.83 4.73 -5.36
CA VAL A 110 -5.47 4.61 -4.03
C VAL A 110 -5.95 5.93 -3.45
N ILE A 111 -5.80 7.05 -4.19
CA ILE A 111 -6.29 8.38 -3.79
C ILE A 111 -7.30 8.97 -4.78
N ARG A 112 -7.82 8.15 -5.70
CA ARG A 112 -8.82 8.52 -6.73
C ARG A 112 -10.24 8.52 -6.17
N GLY A 113 -11.24 8.99 -6.93
CA GLY A 113 -12.66 8.81 -6.57
C GLY A 113 -13.10 7.36 -6.41
N GLY A 114 -13.84 7.08 -5.35
CA GLY A 114 -14.52 5.82 -5.06
C GLY A 114 -15.97 5.81 -5.55
N THR A 115 -16.67 4.71 -5.28
CA THR A 115 -18.10 4.59 -5.59
C THR A 115 -18.91 5.16 -4.42
N GLY A 116 -19.61 6.27 -4.61
CA GLY A 116 -20.58 6.79 -3.62
C GLY A 116 -20.24 8.11 -2.92
N GLY A 117 -19.37 8.95 -3.47
CA GLY A 117 -19.26 10.37 -3.07
C GLY A 117 -17.91 10.81 -2.51
N GLY A 118 -16.82 10.04 -2.62
CA GLY A 118 -15.58 10.34 -1.90
C GLY A 118 -14.31 9.81 -2.56
N SER A 119 -13.16 10.39 -2.19
CA SER A 119 -11.86 9.85 -2.57
C SER A 119 -11.51 8.62 -1.75
N ARG A 120 -10.84 7.66 -2.37
CA ARG A 120 -10.23 6.53 -1.69
C ARG A 120 -9.27 7.02 -0.63
N LEU A 121 -9.36 6.41 0.55
CA LEU A 121 -8.59 6.79 1.74
C LEU A 121 -8.84 8.22 2.25
N GLY A 122 -9.76 8.99 1.66
CA GLY A 122 -10.15 10.32 2.14
C GLY A 122 -9.05 11.39 2.09
N LEU A 123 -7.99 11.19 1.30
CA LEU A 123 -6.83 12.11 1.25
C LEU A 123 -7.02 13.30 0.30
N THR A 124 -8.03 13.25 -0.56
CA THR A 124 -8.36 14.31 -1.53
C THR A 124 -9.86 14.60 -1.49
N THR A 125 -10.28 15.74 -2.05
CA THR A 125 -11.71 16.03 -2.29
C THR A 125 -12.05 15.81 -3.76
N GLY A 126 -13.29 15.41 -4.03
CA GLY A 126 -13.77 15.11 -5.38
C GLY A 126 -13.56 13.66 -5.82
N GLU A 127 -14.21 13.29 -6.92
CA GLU A 127 -14.17 11.92 -7.46
C GLU A 127 -13.43 11.82 -8.79
N THR A 128 -13.31 12.93 -9.49
CA THR A 128 -12.60 13.03 -10.76
C THR A 128 -11.14 13.35 -10.49
N MET A 129 -10.24 12.39 -10.71
CA MET A 129 -8.84 12.73 -10.94
C MET A 129 -8.81 13.62 -12.19
N VAL A 130 -8.08 14.74 -12.18
CA VAL A 130 -7.86 15.53 -13.39
C VAL A 130 -7.03 14.70 -14.36
N ASP A 131 -7.72 13.85 -15.13
CA ASP A 131 -7.24 13.40 -16.42
C ASP A 131 -7.41 14.62 -17.34
N THR A 132 -6.30 15.09 -17.91
CA THR A 132 -6.27 16.36 -18.65
C THR A 132 -7.43 16.41 -19.65
N THR A 133 -8.23 17.46 -19.58
CA THR A 133 -9.23 17.76 -20.60
C THR A 133 -8.50 17.96 -21.93
N SER A 134 -8.70 17.05 -22.88
CA SER A 134 -8.44 17.30 -24.29
C SER A 134 -9.29 18.44 -24.81
#